data_AF-A0A510WQ10-F1
#
_entry.id   AF-A0A510WQ10-F1
#
_cell.length_a   1.000
_cell.length_b   1.000
_cell.length_c   1.000
_cell.angle_alpha   90.00
_cell.angle_beta   90.00
_cell.angle_gamma   90.00
#
_symmetry.space_group_name_H-M   'P 1'
#
loop_
_entity.id
_entity.type
_entity.pdbx_description
1 polymer ?
#
loop_
_entity_poly.entity_id
_entity_poly.type
_entity_poly.pdbx_seq_one_letter_code
_entity_poly.pdbx_strand_id
1 'polypeptide(L)'
;MTIFPIVLLGIYRLFYLDKPHWKTLVVGMTLLVYTHVLSLIIASVMVGLFTILSIVHRRLDINRFIGLLKATGMSILLGLGFFVPMLQVMTTVKINGPQPYDLYVCALKPIQLWEWSLQNAATTRDLYGAVFLVVIIAILLNIKKIKGFFKDTLIGAAFFTFISTTLFPWGIFQKQFGMLQFPWRFITVATLLLCVTASELMRDYELSHSKKQSKIALFFLVLMIVISHWGVMNDVYKWNGNNNGNDNAVYVKGITKNVSFNGYGDYNPTSASNDDGCISAQKICVDQQWIPVKHKISSNTMSFEFNSDEETTAILPVYAFPGEKLVQNGISQSPQAAQADGATQVNLVDGKNKFEISYRYSILARIAWTISLITFLIFNGNMLYKKYKKQD
;
A
#
# COMPACT_ATOMS: atom_id res chain seq x y z
N MET A 1 -0.55 7.15 -2.86
CA MET A 1 0.25 8.11 -3.67
C MET A 1 0.13 9.56 -3.17
N THR A 2 -1.03 10.01 -2.71
CA THR A 2 -1.28 11.37 -2.18
C THR A 2 -0.46 11.77 -0.95
N ILE A 3 0.11 10.81 -0.20
CA ILE A 3 0.86 11.07 1.04
C ILE A 3 2.37 11.30 0.78
N PHE A 4 2.92 10.87 -0.37
CA PHE A 4 4.34 11.04 -0.68
C PHE A 4 4.84 12.50 -0.62
N PRO A 5 4.07 13.52 -1.05
CA PRO A 5 4.45 14.93 -0.87
C PRO A 5 4.69 15.30 0.60
N ILE A 6 3.91 14.75 1.54
CA ILE A 6 4.08 15.00 2.98
C ILE A 6 5.37 14.35 3.50
N VAL A 7 5.69 13.14 3.02
CA VAL A 7 6.96 12.48 3.33
C VAL A 7 8.13 13.30 2.80
N LEU A 8 8.06 13.77 1.55
CA LEU A 8 9.11 14.61 0.94
C LEU A 8 9.26 15.95 1.68
N LEU A 9 8.15 16.57 2.11
CA LEU A 9 8.19 17.74 2.97
C LEU A 9 8.87 17.44 4.33
N GLY A 10 8.61 16.26 4.91
CA GLY A 10 9.29 15.78 6.10
C GLY A 10 10.79 15.62 5.92
N ILE A 11 11.22 15.04 4.79
CA ILE A 11 12.62 14.92 4.38
C ILE A 11 13.26 16.30 4.26
N TYR A 12 12.62 17.23 3.54
CA TYR A 12 13.10 18.60 3.37
C TYR A 12 13.29 19.29 4.74
N ARG A 13 12.26 19.23 5.59
CA ARG A 13 12.29 19.82 6.95
C ARG A 13 13.33 19.20 7.88
N LEU A 14 13.69 17.94 7.66
CA LEU A 14 14.68 17.25 8.48
C LEU A 14 16.12 17.57 8.04
N PHE A 15 16.42 17.47 6.74
CA PHE A 15 17.80 17.53 6.25
C PHE A 15 18.23 18.89 5.68
N TYR A 16 17.28 19.73 5.24
CA TYR A 16 17.59 20.94 4.46
C TYR A 16 17.29 22.25 5.17
N LEU A 17 16.58 22.23 6.31
CA LEU A 17 16.44 23.41 7.16
C LEU A 17 17.62 23.54 8.13
N ASP A 18 17.84 24.77 8.59
CA ASP A 18 18.85 25.08 9.61
C ASP A 18 18.60 24.30 10.90
N LYS A 19 17.32 24.16 11.29
CA LYS A 19 16.89 23.37 12.45
C LYS A 19 16.08 22.14 12.00
N PRO A 20 16.46 20.92 12.43
CA PRO A 20 15.79 19.70 12.00
C PRO A 20 14.39 19.56 12.61
N HIS A 21 13.38 19.35 11.76
CA HIS A 21 11.98 19.15 12.17
C HIS A 21 11.45 17.77 11.76
N TRP A 22 11.64 16.78 12.63
CA TRP A 22 11.29 15.38 12.39
C TRP A 22 9.78 15.06 12.43
N LYS A 23 8.96 15.87 13.10
CA LYS A 23 7.52 15.58 13.32
C LYS A 23 6.71 15.48 12.01
N THR A 24 7.09 16.24 10.97
CA THR A 24 6.37 16.16 9.68
C THR A 24 6.59 14.82 9.00
N LEU A 25 7.79 14.25 9.15
CA LEU A 25 8.10 12.92 8.63
C LEU A 25 7.28 11.84 9.34
N VAL A 26 7.07 11.97 10.66
CA VAL A 26 6.19 11.07 11.43
C VAL A 26 4.78 11.04 10.87
N VAL A 27 4.20 12.21 10.57
CA VAL A 27 2.85 12.30 10.03
C VAL A 27 2.77 11.58 8.68
N GLY A 28 3.70 11.86 7.76
CA GLY A 28 3.72 11.20 6.45
C GLY A 28 3.88 9.68 6.55
N MET A 29 4.84 9.20 7.34
CA MET A 29 5.10 7.76 7.48
C MET A 29 3.96 7.03 8.21
N THR A 30 3.38 7.62 9.26
CA THR A 30 2.24 7.02 9.99
C THR A 30 1.00 6.91 9.11
N LEU A 31 0.70 7.94 8.31
CA LEU A 31 -0.41 7.86 7.34
C LEU A 31 -0.19 6.74 6.32
N LEU A 32 1.06 6.49 5.90
CA LEU A 32 1.37 5.36 5.02
C LEU A 32 1.18 4.00 5.70
N VAL A 33 1.55 3.86 6.98
CA VAL A 33 1.30 2.63 7.76
C VAL A 33 -0.17 2.22 7.69
N TYR A 34 -1.08 3.17 7.89
CA TYR A 34 -2.52 2.90 7.93
C TYR A 34 -3.22 2.90 6.57
N THR A 35 -2.51 3.16 5.48
CA THR A 35 -3.11 3.18 4.13
C THR A 35 -2.62 2.07 3.23
N HIS A 36 -1.30 1.88 3.12
CA HIS A 36 -0.76 0.87 2.21
C HIS A 36 0.71 0.52 2.53
N VAL A 37 0.94 -0.73 2.94
CA VAL A 37 2.27 -1.23 3.37
C VAL A 37 3.32 -1.12 2.27
N LEU A 38 2.98 -1.41 1.02
CA LEU A 38 3.96 -1.31 -0.06
C LEU A 38 4.38 0.14 -0.30
N SER A 39 3.44 1.09 -0.19
CA SER A 39 3.75 2.51 -0.31
C SER A 39 4.63 2.99 0.85
N LEU A 40 4.46 2.42 2.05
CA LEU A 40 5.37 2.64 3.18
C LEU A 40 6.80 2.17 2.86
N ILE A 41 6.96 1.00 2.24
CA ILE A 41 8.28 0.48 1.82
C ILE A 41 8.92 1.44 0.81
N ILE A 42 8.19 1.82 -0.24
CA ILE A 42 8.68 2.76 -1.27
C ILE A 42 9.06 4.12 -0.64
N ALA A 43 8.26 4.64 0.27
CA ALA A 43 8.58 5.87 1.00
C ALA A 43 9.81 5.72 1.91
N SER A 44 10.00 4.54 2.52
CA SER A 44 11.19 4.22 3.32
C SER A 44 12.44 4.20 2.45
N VAL A 45 12.38 3.64 1.23
CA VAL A 45 13.47 3.72 0.24
C VAL A 45 13.77 5.18 -0.11
N MET A 46 12.74 6.01 -0.29
CA MET A 46 12.91 7.46 -0.54
C MET A 46 13.62 8.14 0.62
N VAL A 47 13.18 7.91 1.86
CA VAL A 47 13.84 8.46 3.06
C VAL A 47 15.29 7.98 3.17
N GLY A 48 15.55 6.70 2.89
CA GLY A 48 16.89 6.11 2.88
C GLY A 48 17.80 6.77 1.85
N LEU A 49 17.33 6.97 0.62
CA LEU A 49 18.07 7.66 -0.43
C LEU A 49 18.45 9.09 -0.03
N PHE A 50 17.50 9.88 0.48
CA PHE A 50 17.80 11.24 0.94
C PHE A 50 18.69 11.27 2.17
N THR A 51 18.65 10.24 3.01
CA THR A 51 19.62 10.08 4.12
C THR A 51 21.03 9.86 3.57
N ILE A 52 21.20 9.00 2.56
CA ILE A 52 22.48 8.79 1.87
C ILE A 52 22.98 10.09 1.24
N LEU A 53 22.11 10.81 0.50
CA LEU A 53 22.47 12.12 -0.08
C LEU A 53 22.84 13.14 1.01
N SER A 54 22.19 13.11 2.17
CA SER A 54 22.56 13.94 3.31
C SER A 54 23.94 13.60 3.88
N ILE A 55 24.33 12.32 3.88
CA ILE A 55 25.67 11.88 4.29
C ILE A 55 26.71 12.34 3.27
N VAL A 56 26.48 12.09 1.97
CA VAL A 56 27.39 12.46 0.88
C VAL A 56 27.65 13.98 0.87
N HIS A 57 26.61 14.79 1.05
CA HIS A 57 26.73 16.25 1.13
C HIS A 57 27.14 16.77 2.51
N ARG A 58 27.54 15.90 3.45
CA ARG A 58 27.97 16.25 4.81
C ARG A 58 26.97 17.11 5.59
N ARG A 59 25.67 16.94 5.32
CA ARG A 59 24.57 17.62 6.01
C ARG A 59 24.07 16.83 7.22
N LEU A 60 24.34 15.53 7.31
CA LEU A 60 23.86 14.70 8.41
C LEU A 60 24.67 14.94 9.69
N ASP A 61 24.17 15.82 10.57
CA ASP A 61 24.70 16.00 11.92
C ASP A 61 23.98 15.10 12.94
N ILE A 62 24.47 15.10 14.18
CA ILE A 62 23.91 14.31 15.28
C ILE A 62 22.44 14.65 15.56
N ASN A 63 22.04 15.92 15.41
CA ASN A 63 20.67 16.35 15.68
C ASN A 63 19.70 15.85 14.60
N ARG A 64 20.14 15.83 13.33
CA ARG A 64 19.39 15.27 12.20
C ARG A 64 19.30 13.76 12.30
N PHE A 65 20.38 13.08 12.68
CA PHE A 65 20.37 11.64 12.90
C PHE A 65 19.43 11.24 14.04
N ILE A 66 19.49 11.93 15.19
CA ILE A 66 18.54 11.75 16.29
C ILE A 66 17.11 12.08 15.83
N GLY A 67 16.93 13.11 15.00
CA GLY A 67 15.65 13.46 14.39
C GLY A 67 15.08 12.32 13.54
N LEU A 68 15.91 11.67 12.72
CA LEU A 68 15.54 10.51 11.93
C LEU A 68 15.13 9.33 12.82
N LEU A 69 15.92 9.01 13.85
CA LEU A 69 15.58 7.94 14.81
C LEU A 69 14.27 8.23 15.54
N LYS A 70 14.04 9.47 15.98
CA LYS A 70 12.78 9.91 16.58
C LYS A 70 11.62 9.77 15.61
N ALA A 71 11.79 10.12 14.34
CA ALA A 71 10.75 9.97 13.33
C ALA A 71 10.39 8.50 13.11
N THR A 72 11.39 7.64 12.95
CA THR A 72 11.21 6.21 12.74
C THR A 72 10.54 5.55 13.95
N GLY A 73 11.09 5.76 15.16
CA GLY A 73 10.54 5.18 16.39
C GLY A 73 9.12 5.65 16.67
N MET A 74 8.83 6.94 16.50
CA MET A 74 7.47 7.47 16.70
C MET A 74 6.48 6.91 15.66
N SER A 75 6.89 6.76 14.40
CA SER A 75 6.02 6.18 13.36
C SER A 75 5.72 4.71 13.63
N ILE A 76 6.69 3.94 14.15
CA ILE A 76 6.49 2.55 14.57
C ILE A 76 5.52 2.48 15.75
N LEU A 77 5.73 3.29 16.80
CA LEU A 77 4.86 3.33 17.98
C LEU A 77 3.41 3.68 17.61
N LEU A 78 3.23 4.71 16.77
CA LEU A 78 1.92 5.07 16.23
C LEU A 78 1.35 3.96 15.35
N GLY A 79 2.20 3.23 14.63
CA GLY A 79 1.80 2.12 13.76
C GLY A 79 1.55 0.78 14.45
N LEU A 80 1.79 0.64 15.76
CA LEU A 80 1.69 -0.66 16.46
C LEU A 80 0.29 -1.28 16.36
N GLY A 81 -0.77 -0.45 16.35
CA GLY A 81 -2.15 -0.93 16.18
C GLY A 81 -2.39 -1.64 14.84
N PHE A 82 -1.57 -1.36 13.82
CA PHE A 82 -1.58 -2.06 12.54
C PHE A 82 -0.58 -3.21 12.49
N PHE A 83 0.70 -2.95 12.85
CA PHE A 83 1.76 -3.93 12.68
C PHE A 83 1.59 -5.16 13.56
N VAL A 84 1.15 -5.00 14.80
CA VAL A 84 1.06 -6.13 15.75
C VAL A 84 -0.01 -7.14 15.32
N PRO A 85 -1.27 -6.75 15.00
CA PRO A 85 -2.24 -7.69 14.46
C PRO A 85 -1.78 -8.36 13.17
N MET A 86 -1.17 -7.59 12.26
CA MET A 86 -0.65 -8.13 10.99
C MET A 86 0.41 -9.20 11.23
N LEU A 87 1.43 -8.90 12.04
CA LEU A 87 2.50 -9.84 12.38
C LEU A 87 1.98 -11.05 13.15
N GLN A 88 1.01 -10.86 14.05
CA GLN A 88 0.38 -11.96 14.75
C GLN A 88 -0.22 -12.96 13.75
N VAL A 89 -1.06 -12.50 12.82
CA VAL A 89 -1.67 -13.38 11.82
C VAL A 89 -0.62 -14.06 10.94
N MET A 90 0.36 -13.29 10.44
CA MET A 90 1.43 -13.83 9.59
C MET A 90 2.28 -14.90 10.28
N THR A 91 2.49 -14.80 11.59
CA THR A 91 3.33 -15.74 12.35
C THR A 91 2.56 -16.94 12.88
N THR A 92 1.29 -16.78 13.25
CA THR A 92 0.49 -17.88 13.83
C THR A 92 -0.18 -18.75 12.78
N VAL A 93 -0.74 -18.16 11.73
CA VAL A 93 -1.54 -18.90 10.73
C VAL A 93 -0.71 -19.26 9.50
N LYS A 94 0.38 -18.53 9.24
CA LYS A 94 1.12 -18.53 7.96
C LYS A 94 0.16 -18.31 6.80
N ILE A 95 -0.04 -17.04 6.46
CA ILE A 95 -0.93 -16.66 5.38
C ILE A 95 -0.15 -16.52 4.07
N ASN A 96 -0.83 -16.77 2.95
CA ASN A 96 -0.29 -16.41 1.64
C ASN A 96 -0.21 -14.89 1.53
N GLY A 97 0.98 -14.38 1.19
CA GLY A 97 1.11 -12.99 0.76
C GLY A 97 0.61 -12.82 -0.69
N PRO A 98 0.61 -11.58 -1.20
CA PRO A 98 0.35 -11.33 -2.61
C PRO A 98 1.30 -12.18 -3.47
N GLN A 99 0.74 -12.87 -4.48
CA GLN A 99 1.51 -13.75 -5.37
C GLN A 99 2.76 -13.06 -5.92
N PRO A 100 3.97 -13.63 -5.74
CA PRO A 100 5.18 -13.00 -6.25
C PRO A 100 5.15 -13.02 -7.78
N TYR A 101 5.35 -11.86 -8.40
CA TYR A 101 5.53 -11.76 -9.85
C TYR A 101 7.01 -11.69 -10.20
N ASP A 102 7.35 -12.10 -11.41
CA ASP A 102 8.68 -11.87 -11.97
C ASP A 102 8.92 -10.35 -12.12
N LEU A 103 9.81 -9.82 -11.30
CA LEU A 103 10.09 -8.38 -11.25
C LEU A 103 10.69 -7.88 -12.57
N TYR A 104 11.47 -8.71 -13.28
CA TYR A 104 12.05 -8.32 -14.56
C TYR A 104 10.97 -8.19 -15.64
N VAL A 105 10.02 -9.13 -15.69
CA VAL A 105 8.87 -9.09 -16.62
C VAL A 105 7.94 -7.90 -16.31
N CYS A 106 7.76 -7.61 -15.02
CA CYS A 106 6.93 -6.51 -14.56
C CYS A 106 7.62 -5.14 -14.66
N ALA A 107 8.95 -5.06 -14.75
CA ALA A 107 9.67 -3.81 -14.94
C ALA A 107 9.40 -3.18 -16.33
N LEU A 108 9.62 -1.87 -16.44
CA LEU A 108 9.46 -1.15 -17.70
C LEU A 108 10.74 -1.25 -18.54
N LYS A 109 10.62 -1.58 -19.83
CA LYS A 109 11.75 -1.38 -20.74
C LYS A 109 11.97 0.13 -20.93
N PRO A 110 13.21 0.64 -21.00
CA PRO A 110 13.46 2.06 -21.18
C PRO A 110 12.75 2.67 -22.39
N ILE A 111 12.66 1.94 -23.50
CA ILE A 111 11.93 2.40 -24.69
C ILE A 111 10.42 2.55 -24.44
N GLN A 112 9.82 1.68 -23.63
CA GLN A 112 8.41 1.74 -23.27
C GLN A 112 8.08 2.99 -22.43
N LEU A 113 9.01 3.45 -21.59
CA LEU A 113 8.85 4.72 -20.87
C LEU A 113 8.69 5.89 -21.82
N TRP A 114 9.38 5.90 -22.95
CA TRP A 114 9.27 6.94 -23.97
C TRP A 114 8.00 6.76 -24.82
N GLU A 115 7.84 5.60 -25.45
CA GLU A 115 6.75 5.33 -26.38
C GLU A 115 5.38 5.46 -25.73
N TRP A 116 5.17 4.81 -24.58
CA TRP A 116 3.86 4.82 -23.92
C TRP A 116 3.56 6.15 -23.23
N SER A 117 4.59 6.88 -22.77
CA SER A 117 4.39 8.25 -22.27
C SER A 117 4.02 9.21 -23.39
N LEU A 118 4.64 9.11 -24.58
CA LEU A 118 4.30 9.94 -25.75
C LEU A 118 2.90 9.64 -26.29
N GLN A 119 2.55 8.36 -26.37
CA GLN A 119 1.21 7.93 -26.76
C GLN A 119 0.16 8.31 -25.71
N ASN A 120 0.60 8.71 -24.51
CA ASN A 120 -0.26 9.02 -23.37
C ASN A 120 -1.28 7.88 -23.13
N ALA A 121 -0.82 6.64 -23.30
CA ALA A 121 -1.67 5.47 -23.39
C ALA A 121 -2.21 5.10 -21.99
N ALA A 122 -3.51 4.82 -21.92
CA ALA A 122 -4.11 4.19 -20.75
C ALA A 122 -3.67 2.72 -20.68
N THR A 123 -2.58 2.45 -19.96
CA THR A 123 -2.07 1.08 -19.76
C THR A 123 -2.23 0.64 -18.31
N THR A 124 -1.96 -0.64 -18.04
CA THR A 124 -1.98 -1.22 -16.68
C THR A 124 -0.76 -0.84 -15.82
N ARG A 125 0.16 0.01 -16.32
CA ARG A 125 1.41 0.38 -15.64
C ARG A 125 1.53 1.90 -15.49
N ASP A 126 2.16 2.37 -14.41
CA ASP A 126 2.48 3.79 -14.22
C ASP A 126 3.50 4.28 -15.25
N LEU A 127 3.27 5.49 -15.76
CA LEU A 127 4.10 6.14 -16.78
C LEU A 127 4.23 7.64 -16.45
N TYR A 128 5.18 8.33 -17.08
CA TYR A 128 5.34 9.77 -16.93
C TYR A 128 4.23 10.56 -17.64
N GLY A 129 3.80 10.10 -18.82
CA GLY A 129 2.89 10.84 -19.69
C GLY A 129 3.60 11.95 -20.48
N ALA A 130 2.97 12.42 -21.55
CA ALA A 130 3.63 13.26 -22.56
C ALA A 130 4.13 14.60 -22.02
N VAL A 131 3.37 15.22 -21.12
CA VAL A 131 3.75 16.51 -20.51
C VAL A 131 5.01 16.38 -19.66
N PHE A 132 5.17 15.26 -18.95
CA PHE A 132 6.36 15.03 -18.14
C PHE A 132 7.61 14.80 -18.98
N LEU A 133 7.49 14.28 -20.20
CA LEU A 133 8.63 14.22 -21.13
C LEU A 133 9.12 15.62 -21.51
N VAL A 134 8.21 16.55 -21.78
CA VAL A 134 8.56 17.96 -22.04
C VAL A 134 9.25 18.58 -20.82
N VAL A 135 8.75 18.30 -19.61
CA VAL A 135 9.36 18.77 -18.35
C VAL A 135 10.77 18.18 -18.18
N ILE A 136 10.96 16.88 -18.46
CA ILE A 136 12.28 16.22 -18.39
C ILE A 136 13.25 16.90 -19.38
N ILE A 137 12.83 17.14 -20.61
CA ILE A 137 13.66 17.85 -21.61
C ILE A 137 14.03 19.26 -21.11
N ALA A 138 13.06 20.01 -20.59
CA ALA A 138 13.31 21.35 -20.05
C ALA A 138 14.32 21.34 -18.88
N ILE A 139 14.22 20.33 -18.00
CA ILE A 139 15.19 20.07 -16.91
C ILE A 139 16.58 19.77 -17.46
N LEU A 140 16.70 18.88 -18.44
CA LEU A 140 17.99 18.52 -19.03
C LEU A 140 18.67 19.73 -19.69
N LEU A 141 17.92 20.55 -20.42
CA LEU A 141 18.43 21.78 -21.06
C LEU A 141 18.89 22.84 -20.03
N ASN A 142 18.31 22.84 -18.83
CA ASN A 142 18.59 23.83 -17.79
C ASN A 142 19.31 23.22 -16.56
N ILE A 143 19.92 22.03 -16.69
CA ILE A 143 20.44 21.26 -15.55
C ILE A 143 21.46 22.03 -14.71
N LYS A 144 22.23 22.93 -15.33
CA LYS A 144 23.22 23.78 -14.64
C LYS A 144 22.61 24.81 -13.68
N LYS A 145 21.33 25.16 -13.87
CA LYS A 145 20.59 26.06 -12.98
C LYS A 145 20.11 25.36 -11.72
N ILE A 146 19.96 24.03 -11.75
CA ILE A 146 19.36 23.25 -10.68
C ILE A 146 20.37 23.00 -9.56
N LYS A 147 20.05 23.44 -8.33
CA LYS A 147 21.01 23.44 -7.20
C LYS A 147 20.37 22.99 -5.89
N GLY A 148 21.23 22.63 -4.93
CA GLY A 148 20.82 22.29 -3.56
C GLY A 148 19.78 21.17 -3.50
N PHE A 149 18.67 21.43 -2.81
CA PHE A 149 17.57 20.48 -2.65
C PHE A 149 16.99 19.99 -3.98
N PHE A 150 16.81 20.88 -4.95
CA PHE A 150 16.23 20.52 -6.24
C PHE A 150 17.15 19.62 -7.08
N LYS A 151 18.47 19.75 -6.89
CA LYS A 151 19.44 18.83 -7.49
C LYS A 151 19.34 17.44 -6.86
N ASP A 152 19.13 17.36 -5.55
CA ASP A 152 18.93 16.09 -4.86
C ASP A 152 17.61 15.43 -5.27
N THR A 153 16.54 16.20 -5.49
CA THR A 153 15.29 15.66 -6.04
C THR A 153 15.47 15.17 -7.47
N LEU A 154 16.29 15.83 -8.29
CA LEU A 154 16.62 15.33 -9.63
C LEU A 154 17.40 14.01 -9.60
N ILE A 155 18.40 13.90 -8.71
CA ILE A 155 19.14 12.64 -8.50
C ILE A 155 18.18 11.55 -8.03
N GLY A 156 17.26 11.88 -7.11
CA GLY A 156 16.24 10.96 -6.64
C GLY A 156 15.29 10.51 -7.76
N ALA A 157 14.82 11.43 -8.59
CA ALA A 157 13.99 11.10 -9.76
C ALA A 157 14.71 10.14 -10.71
N ALA A 158 15.97 10.41 -11.03
CA ALA A 158 16.78 9.53 -11.87
C ALA A 158 16.94 8.14 -11.25
N PHE A 159 17.22 8.06 -9.94
CA PHE A 159 17.32 6.78 -9.22
C PHE A 159 16.01 5.98 -9.26
N PHE A 160 14.88 6.62 -8.93
CA PHE A 160 13.57 5.95 -8.94
C PHE A 160 13.13 5.53 -10.34
N THR A 161 13.47 6.31 -11.38
CA THR A 161 13.30 5.90 -12.77
C THR A 161 14.14 4.67 -13.09
N PHE A 162 15.42 4.68 -12.71
CA PHE A 162 16.33 3.57 -12.98
C PHE A 162 15.81 2.26 -12.39
N ILE A 163 15.43 2.26 -11.11
CA ILE A 163 14.89 1.06 -10.46
C ILE A 163 13.49 0.66 -10.98
N SER A 164 12.72 1.55 -11.61
CA SER A 164 11.46 1.13 -12.25
C SER A 164 11.65 0.34 -13.55
N THR A 165 12.88 0.30 -14.09
CA THR A 165 13.17 -0.26 -15.41
C THR A 165 13.93 -1.58 -15.38
N THR A 166 13.96 -2.25 -16.51
CA THR A 166 14.79 -3.46 -16.74
C THR A 166 16.30 -3.18 -16.73
N LEU A 167 16.73 -1.90 -16.65
CA LEU A 167 18.14 -1.55 -16.47
C LEU A 167 18.64 -1.89 -15.07
N PHE A 168 17.74 -1.86 -14.08
CA PHE A 168 18.06 -2.35 -12.75
C PHE A 168 18.00 -3.89 -12.76
N PRO A 169 19.00 -4.58 -12.19
CA PRO A 169 19.12 -6.03 -12.30
C PRO A 169 18.15 -6.76 -11.35
N TRP A 170 16.85 -6.60 -11.58
CA TRP A 170 15.77 -7.16 -10.77
C TRP A 170 15.86 -8.69 -10.60
N GLY A 171 16.41 -9.40 -11.59
CA GLY A 171 16.62 -10.85 -11.50
C GLY A 171 17.49 -11.27 -10.31
N ILE A 172 18.49 -10.46 -9.92
CA ILE A 172 19.34 -10.73 -8.76
C ILE A 172 18.54 -10.62 -7.45
N PHE A 173 17.50 -9.76 -7.45
CA PHE A 173 16.72 -9.41 -6.27
C PHE A 173 15.35 -10.09 -6.20
N GLN A 174 15.04 -10.99 -7.15
CA GLN A 174 13.75 -11.66 -7.26
C GLN A 174 13.36 -12.40 -5.97
N LYS A 175 14.32 -13.07 -5.33
CA LYS A 175 14.08 -13.86 -4.12
C LYS A 175 13.69 -12.99 -2.92
N GLN A 176 14.29 -11.80 -2.81
CA GLN A 176 14.11 -10.90 -1.67
C GLN A 176 12.92 -9.96 -1.85
N PHE A 177 12.66 -9.52 -3.08
CA PHE A 177 11.67 -8.48 -3.38
C PHE A 177 10.55 -8.93 -4.31
N GLY A 178 10.38 -10.23 -4.60
CA GLY A 178 9.31 -10.72 -5.49
C GLY A 178 7.90 -10.29 -5.08
N MET A 179 7.66 -10.11 -3.78
CA MET A 179 6.40 -9.56 -3.23
C MET A 179 6.18 -8.05 -3.52
N LEU A 180 7.18 -7.35 -4.07
CA LEU A 180 7.02 -5.99 -4.58
C LEU A 180 6.08 -5.96 -5.79
N GLN A 181 6.10 -7.06 -6.58
CA GLN A 181 5.33 -7.34 -7.80
C GLN A 181 5.58 -6.37 -8.97
N PHE A 182 5.50 -5.06 -8.73
CA PHE A 182 5.38 -4.06 -9.78
C PHE A 182 6.45 -2.96 -9.64
N PRO A 183 7.67 -3.15 -10.17
CA PRO A 183 8.73 -2.14 -10.13
C PRO A 183 8.33 -0.80 -10.75
N TRP A 184 7.42 -0.80 -11.75
CA TRP A 184 6.91 0.44 -12.35
C TRP A 184 6.29 1.42 -11.34
N ARG A 185 5.85 0.95 -10.15
CA ARG A 185 5.30 1.82 -9.09
C ARG A 185 6.30 2.87 -8.58
N PHE A 186 7.60 2.65 -8.78
CA PHE A 186 8.63 3.65 -8.46
C PHE A 186 8.54 4.91 -9.34
N ILE A 187 7.93 4.83 -10.53
CA ILE A 187 7.64 6.01 -11.38
C ILE A 187 6.82 7.04 -10.62
N THR A 188 5.86 6.63 -9.78
CA THR A 188 5.07 7.58 -9.00
C THR A 188 5.94 8.50 -8.13
N VAL A 189 6.98 7.96 -7.48
CA VAL A 189 7.92 8.76 -6.68
C VAL A 189 8.81 9.62 -7.56
N ALA A 190 9.29 9.06 -8.67
CA ALA A 190 10.12 9.80 -9.61
C ALA A 190 9.37 11.02 -10.19
N THR A 191 8.11 10.86 -10.57
CA THR A 191 7.23 11.94 -11.05
C THR A 191 7.08 13.05 -10.01
N LEU A 192 6.85 12.71 -8.73
CA LEU A 192 6.80 13.69 -7.65
C LEU A 192 8.10 14.49 -7.55
N LEU A 193 9.25 13.81 -7.58
CA LEU A 193 10.55 14.45 -7.45
C LEU A 193 10.89 15.31 -8.68
N LEU A 194 10.45 14.90 -9.88
CA LEU A 194 10.53 15.72 -11.09
C LEU A 194 9.67 16.98 -10.99
N CYS A 195 8.44 16.91 -10.46
CA CYS A 195 7.61 18.09 -10.21
C CYS A 195 8.32 19.10 -9.31
N VAL A 196 8.93 18.64 -8.22
CA VAL A 196 9.67 19.52 -7.31
C VAL A 196 10.88 20.13 -8.01
N THR A 197 11.61 19.34 -8.79
CA THR A 197 12.74 19.84 -9.58
C THR A 197 12.29 20.90 -10.60
N ALA A 198 11.20 20.65 -11.32
CA ALA A 198 10.64 21.55 -12.32
C ALA A 198 10.16 22.88 -11.69
N SER A 199 9.76 22.86 -10.42
CA SER A 199 9.38 24.09 -9.71
C SER A 199 10.53 25.09 -9.57
N GLU A 200 11.79 24.65 -9.56
CA GLU A 200 12.94 25.56 -9.57
C GLU A 200 13.05 26.31 -10.91
N LEU A 201 12.81 25.62 -12.02
CA LEU A 201 12.77 26.27 -13.35
C LEU A 201 11.62 27.28 -13.44
N MET A 202 10.46 26.94 -12.86
CA MET A 202 9.31 27.83 -12.83
C MET A 202 9.58 29.06 -11.96
N ARG A 203 10.26 28.90 -10.82
CA ARG A 203 10.70 30.01 -9.97
C ARG A 203 11.68 30.91 -10.71
N ASP A 204 12.68 30.34 -11.38
CA ASP A 204 13.66 31.11 -12.16
C ASP A 204 12.98 31.86 -13.32
N TYR A 205 11.98 31.26 -13.96
CA TYR A 205 11.15 31.93 -14.96
C TYR A 205 10.34 33.08 -14.35
N GLU A 206 9.75 32.88 -13.17
CA GLU A 206 9.04 33.93 -12.43
C GLU A 206 9.93 35.12 -12.05
N LEU A 207 11.18 34.86 -11.64
CA LEU A 207 12.13 35.91 -11.29
C LEU A 207 12.68 36.68 -12.50
N SER A 208 12.67 36.07 -13.69
CA SER A 208 13.23 36.67 -14.92
C SER A 208 12.19 37.33 -15.82
N HIS A 209 10.89 37.18 -15.52
CA HIS A 209 9.80 37.65 -16.36
C HIS A 209 8.75 38.43 -15.57
N SER A 210 7.87 39.13 -16.28
CA SER A 210 6.76 39.84 -15.62
C SER A 210 5.76 38.86 -14.98
N LYS A 211 5.12 39.27 -13.88
CA LYS A 211 4.07 38.48 -13.20
C LYS A 211 2.98 37.98 -14.15
N LYS A 212 2.64 38.77 -15.19
CA LYS A 212 1.65 38.38 -16.20
C LYS A 212 2.15 37.21 -17.04
N GLN A 213 3.38 37.25 -17.54
CA GLN A 213 3.99 36.16 -18.32
C GLN A 213 4.10 34.88 -17.50
N SER A 214 4.54 34.97 -16.23
CA SER A 214 4.67 33.80 -15.36
C SER A 214 3.32 33.14 -15.07
N LYS A 215 2.26 33.93 -14.84
CA LYS A 215 0.90 33.40 -14.70
C LYS A 215 0.39 32.73 -15.96
N ILE A 216 0.68 33.30 -17.14
CA ILE A 216 0.32 32.70 -18.42
C ILE A 216 1.06 31.37 -18.63
N ALA A 217 2.37 31.32 -18.37
CA ALA A 217 3.15 30.10 -18.45
C ALA A 217 2.63 29.02 -17.49
N LEU A 218 2.30 29.38 -16.24
CA LEU A 218 1.69 28.46 -15.28
C LEU A 218 0.34 27.94 -15.76
N PHE A 219 -0.51 28.83 -16.28
CA PHE A 219 -1.83 28.47 -16.81
C PHE A 219 -1.71 27.45 -17.95
N PHE A 220 -0.82 27.68 -18.92
CA PHE A 220 -0.61 26.73 -20.02
C PHE A 220 -0.01 25.40 -19.54
N LEU A 221 0.89 25.41 -18.55
CA LEU A 221 1.41 24.18 -17.94
C LEU A 221 0.29 23.36 -17.29
N VAL A 222 -0.55 24.01 -16.48
CA VAL A 222 -1.70 23.35 -15.84
C VAL A 222 -2.68 22.85 -16.90
N LEU A 223 -2.96 23.66 -17.93
CA LEU A 223 -3.85 23.28 -19.03
C LEU A 223 -3.33 22.05 -19.79
N MET A 224 -2.02 21.98 -20.09
CA MET A 224 -1.39 20.81 -20.71
C MET A 224 -1.56 19.56 -19.84
N ILE A 225 -1.36 19.66 -18.53
CA ILE A 225 -1.56 18.54 -17.60
C ILE A 225 -3.03 18.08 -17.60
N VAL A 226 -3.98 19.01 -17.54
CA VAL A 226 -5.41 18.70 -17.55
C VAL A 226 -5.83 18.03 -18.86
N ILE A 227 -5.36 18.54 -20.02
CA ILE A 227 -5.64 17.95 -21.33
C ILE A 227 -5.03 16.55 -21.44
N SER A 228 -3.78 16.37 -21.00
CA SER A 228 -3.11 15.07 -21.00
C SER A 228 -3.87 14.07 -20.11
N HIS A 229 -4.25 14.46 -18.90
CA HIS A 229 -5.05 13.62 -18.02
C HIS A 229 -6.43 13.29 -18.62
N TRP A 230 -7.11 14.26 -19.22
CA TRP A 230 -8.36 14.04 -19.93
C TRP A 230 -8.20 13.00 -21.05
N GLY A 231 -7.14 13.09 -21.84
CA GLY A 231 -6.83 12.14 -22.90
C GLY A 231 -6.73 10.69 -22.38
N VAL A 232 -5.93 10.48 -21.32
CA VAL A 232 -5.81 9.16 -20.67
C VAL A 232 -7.17 8.67 -20.15
N MET A 233 -7.91 9.54 -19.47
CA MET A 233 -9.22 9.15 -18.91
C MET A 233 -10.22 8.79 -20.01
N ASN A 234 -10.20 9.48 -21.15
CA ASN A 234 -11.06 9.13 -22.28
C ASN A 234 -10.72 7.74 -22.84
N ASP A 235 -9.44 7.38 -22.92
CA ASP A 235 -9.03 6.04 -23.33
C ASP A 235 -9.44 4.98 -22.29
N VAL A 236 -9.32 5.27 -20.99
CA VAL A 236 -9.86 4.41 -19.92
C VAL A 236 -11.38 4.25 -20.06
N TYR A 237 -12.12 5.34 -20.33
CA TYR A 237 -13.56 5.29 -20.52
C TYR A 237 -13.96 4.49 -21.76
N LYS A 238 -13.20 4.58 -22.86
CA LYS A 238 -13.43 3.75 -24.06
C LYS A 238 -13.08 2.29 -23.82
N TRP A 239 -12.00 2.02 -23.08
CA TRP A 239 -11.61 0.66 -22.70
C TRP A 239 -12.67 0.02 -21.79
N ASN A 240 -13.17 0.77 -20.80
CA ASN A 240 -14.31 0.36 -20.00
C ASN A 240 -15.60 0.30 -20.81
N GLY A 241 -15.84 1.19 -21.78
CA GLY A 241 -17.03 1.20 -22.64
C GLY A 241 -17.10 0.01 -23.59
N ASN A 242 -15.97 -0.40 -24.18
CA ASN A 242 -15.88 -1.63 -24.99
C ASN A 242 -16.03 -2.90 -24.14
N ASN A 243 -15.62 -2.87 -22.87
CA ASN A 243 -15.85 -3.98 -21.93
C ASN A 243 -17.24 -3.93 -21.25
N ASN A 244 -17.88 -2.76 -21.15
CA ASN A 244 -19.21 -2.56 -20.53
C ASN A 244 -20.36 -2.62 -21.55
N GLY A 245 -20.07 -2.55 -22.85
CA GLY A 245 -21.00 -2.90 -23.92
C GLY A 245 -21.38 -4.38 -23.95
N ASN A 246 -20.62 -5.22 -23.21
CA ASN A 246 -20.99 -6.58 -22.84
C ASN A 246 -21.13 -6.65 -21.32
N ASP A 247 -22.31 -6.26 -20.84
CA ASP A 247 -22.83 -6.53 -19.50
C ASP A 247 -21.95 -6.08 -18.32
N ASN A 248 -22.47 -5.10 -17.56
CA ASN A 248 -22.11 -4.91 -16.14
C ASN A 248 -22.24 -6.22 -15.33
N ALA A 249 -23.00 -7.22 -15.83
CA ALA A 249 -23.03 -8.56 -15.29
C ALA A 249 -21.75 -9.37 -15.53
N VAL A 250 -20.87 -9.07 -16.50
CA VAL A 250 -19.56 -9.73 -16.67
C VAL A 250 -18.52 -9.11 -15.74
N TYR A 251 -18.56 -7.81 -15.48
CA TYR A 251 -17.70 -7.19 -14.46
C TYR A 251 -18.12 -7.63 -13.05
N VAL A 252 -19.44 -7.63 -12.76
CA VAL A 252 -19.96 -8.15 -11.50
C VAL A 252 -19.83 -9.67 -11.43
N LYS A 253 -20.06 -10.48 -12.48
CA LYS A 253 -19.77 -11.94 -12.49
C LYS A 253 -18.27 -12.26 -12.49
N GLY A 254 -17.41 -11.39 -13.01
CA GLY A 254 -15.97 -11.48 -12.82
C GLY A 254 -15.63 -11.29 -11.35
N ILE A 255 -16.17 -10.23 -10.73
CA ILE A 255 -15.99 -9.96 -9.30
C ILE A 255 -16.71 -10.97 -8.39
N THR A 256 -17.77 -11.66 -8.84
CA THR A 256 -18.60 -12.56 -8.00
C THR A 256 -18.51 -14.04 -8.36
N LYS A 257 -17.98 -14.42 -9.52
CA LYS A 257 -17.80 -15.82 -9.94
C LYS A 257 -16.39 -16.16 -10.45
N ASN A 258 -15.63 -15.19 -10.98
CA ASN A 258 -14.26 -15.40 -11.49
C ASN A 258 -13.31 -14.31 -10.99
N VAL A 259 -13.05 -14.27 -9.67
CA VAL A 259 -12.10 -13.33 -9.04
C VAL A 259 -10.67 -13.76 -9.33
N SER A 260 -10.32 -13.87 -10.61
CA SER A 260 -8.93 -13.94 -11.08
C SER A 260 -8.29 -12.55 -11.17
N PHE A 261 -8.95 -11.52 -10.66
CA PHE A 261 -8.36 -10.20 -10.45
C PHE A 261 -7.80 -10.12 -9.03
N ASN A 262 -6.52 -10.49 -8.88
CA ASN A 262 -5.73 -10.54 -7.65
C ASN A 262 -6.31 -11.37 -6.50
N GLY A 263 -5.75 -12.58 -6.33
CA GLY A 263 -5.77 -13.28 -5.05
C GLY A 263 -6.91 -14.27 -4.86
N TYR A 264 -6.96 -15.33 -5.68
CA TYR A 264 -7.47 -16.60 -5.16
C TYR A 264 -6.50 -17.05 -4.06
N GLY A 265 -6.82 -16.73 -2.81
CA GLY A 265 -6.04 -17.14 -1.66
C GLY A 265 -5.11 -16.12 -1.03
N ASP A 266 -5.13 -14.85 -1.45
CA ASP A 266 -4.37 -13.80 -0.75
C ASP A 266 -4.87 -13.69 0.70
N TYR A 267 -3.96 -13.71 1.66
CA TYR A 267 -4.22 -13.74 3.10
C TYR A 267 -4.97 -14.97 3.63
N ASN A 268 -5.28 -15.97 2.78
CA ASN A 268 -5.74 -17.27 3.26
C ASN A 268 -4.58 -18.02 3.94
N PRO A 269 -4.87 -18.94 4.86
CA PRO A 269 -3.87 -19.86 5.38
C PRO A 269 -3.13 -20.56 4.23
N THR A 270 -1.80 -20.72 4.32
CA THR A 270 -1.01 -21.42 3.30
C THR A 270 -1.45 -22.87 3.10
N SER A 271 -2.08 -23.46 4.12
CA SER A 271 -2.67 -24.80 4.06
C SER A 271 -3.97 -24.85 3.28
N ALA A 272 -4.64 -23.73 2.98
CA ALA A 272 -5.96 -23.72 2.32
C ALA A 272 -5.95 -24.12 0.83
N SER A 273 -4.91 -24.80 0.35
CA SER A 273 -4.76 -25.16 -1.07
C SER A 273 -5.78 -26.20 -1.56
N ASN A 274 -6.42 -26.94 -0.65
CA ASN A 274 -7.27 -28.08 -0.97
C ASN A 274 -8.77 -27.78 -0.86
N ASP A 275 -9.15 -26.54 -0.53
CA ASP A 275 -10.57 -26.19 -0.31
C ASP A 275 -11.36 -26.00 -1.62
N ASP A 276 -10.68 -25.88 -2.77
CA ASP A 276 -11.26 -25.58 -4.10
C ASP A 276 -12.28 -24.42 -4.08
N GLY A 277 -12.10 -23.45 -3.17
CA GLY A 277 -13.02 -22.32 -2.97
C GLY A 277 -14.29 -22.66 -2.19
N CYS A 278 -14.43 -23.86 -1.62
CA CYS A 278 -15.62 -24.30 -0.89
C CYS A 278 -15.85 -23.54 0.41
N ILE A 279 -14.78 -23.13 1.10
CA ILE A 279 -14.86 -22.26 2.29
C ILE A 279 -15.43 -20.89 1.90
N SER A 280 -14.94 -20.31 0.80
CA SER A 280 -15.46 -19.04 0.26
C SER A 280 -16.90 -19.18 -0.24
N ALA A 281 -17.28 -20.36 -0.74
CA ALA A 281 -18.65 -20.72 -1.10
C ALA A 281 -19.53 -21.10 0.10
N GLN A 282 -19.01 -20.96 1.33
CA GLN A 282 -19.72 -21.16 2.59
C GLN A 282 -20.30 -22.57 2.76
N LYS A 283 -19.53 -23.57 2.35
CA LYS A 283 -19.86 -24.99 2.51
C LYS A 283 -19.16 -25.56 3.73
N ILE A 284 -19.84 -26.44 4.46
CA ILE A 284 -19.24 -27.28 5.51
C ILE A 284 -18.70 -28.55 4.86
N CYS A 285 -17.53 -29.03 5.28
CA CYS A 285 -17.04 -30.35 4.87
C CYS A 285 -17.33 -31.37 5.98
N VAL A 286 -18.05 -32.43 5.65
CA VAL A 286 -18.33 -33.57 6.53
C VAL A 286 -18.02 -34.83 5.74
N ASP A 287 -17.21 -35.74 6.29
CA ASP A 287 -16.79 -36.98 5.62
C ASP A 287 -16.27 -36.78 4.19
N GLN A 288 -15.44 -35.75 3.99
CA GLN A 288 -14.86 -35.34 2.70
C GLN A 288 -15.88 -34.82 1.67
N GLN A 289 -17.13 -34.56 2.06
CA GLN A 289 -18.16 -33.97 1.21
C GLN A 289 -18.48 -32.52 1.62
N TRP A 290 -18.43 -31.62 0.64
CA TRP A 290 -18.75 -30.21 0.83
C TRP A 290 -20.25 -29.93 0.64
N ILE A 291 -20.93 -29.61 1.74
CA ILE A 291 -22.38 -29.41 1.80
C ILE A 291 -22.69 -27.91 2.00
N PRO A 292 -23.57 -27.30 1.19
CA PRO A 292 -23.97 -25.91 1.39
C PRO A 292 -24.81 -25.75 2.67
N VAL A 293 -24.52 -24.73 3.46
CA VAL A 293 -25.28 -24.41 4.68
C VAL A 293 -25.90 -23.02 4.61
N LYS A 294 -27.17 -22.93 5.07
CA LYS A 294 -27.83 -21.63 5.26
C LYS A 294 -27.26 -20.97 6.51
N HIS A 295 -26.70 -19.79 6.33
CA HIS A 295 -26.03 -19.05 7.39
C HIS A 295 -26.64 -17.65 7.55
N LYS A 296 -26.44 -17.07 8.73
CA LYS A 296 -26.67 -15.66 9.01
C LYS A 296 -25.33 -15.01 9.34
N ILE A 297 -24.94 -14.03 8.55
CA ILE A 297 -23.71 -13.26 8.75
C ILE A 297 -24.08 -11.86 9.24
N SER A 298 -23.32 -11.40 10.22
CA SER A 298 -23.32 -10.03 10.73
C SER A 298 -21.91 -9.44 10.62
N SER A 299 -21.66 -8.27 11.22
CA SER A 299 -20.37 -7.57 11.12
C SER A 299 -19.13 -8.40 11.51
N ASN A 300 -19.25 -9.28 12.51
CA ASN A 300 -18.13 -10.08 13.02
C ASN A 300 -18.53 -11.50 13.44
N THR A 301 -19.76 -11.91 13.17
CA THR A 301 -20.33 -13.18 13.64
C THR A 301 -21.05 -13.89 12.50
N MET A 302 -20.78 -15.19 12.34
CA MET A 302 -21.51 -16.12 11.49
C MET A 302 -22.24 -17.13 12.37
N SER A 303 -23.49 -17.42 12.05
CA SER A 303 -24.27 -18.46 12.71
C SER A 303 -25.00 -19.35 11.71
N PHE A 304 -25.04 -20.64 11.97
CA PHE A 304 -25.77 -21.62 11.16
C PHE A 304 -26.09 -22.86 11.98
N GLU A 305 -26.95 -23.70 11.42
CA GLU A 305 -27.33 -24.99 11.99
C GLU A 305 -27.03 -26.09 10.98
N PHE A 306 -26.57 -27.24 11.47
CA PHE A 306 -26.28 -28.43 10.68
C PHE A 306 -26.74 -29.67 11.45
N ASN A 307 -27.46 -30.57 10.80
CA ASN A 307 -27.86 -31.85 11.39
C ASN A 307 -26.85 -32.91 10.95
N SER A 308 -26.26 -33.61 11.91
CA SER A 308 -25.36 -34.75 11.67
C SER A 308 -26.12 -36.04 11.98
N ASP A 309 -25.92 -37.08 11.17
CA ASP A 309 -26.53 -38.39 11.41
C ASP A 309 -25.68 -39.25 12.37
N GLU A 310 -24.44 -38.83 12.63
CA GLU A 310 -23.51 -39.49 13.55
C GLU A 310 -22.52 -38.50 14.17
N GLU A 311 -21.80 -38.96 15.21
CA GLU A 311 -20.67 -38.23 15.78
C GLU A 311 -19.46 -38.33 14.84
N THR A 312 -19.18 -37.26 14.11
CA THR A 312 -18.05 -37.16 13.17
C THR A 312 -17.34 -35.82 13.30
N THR A 313 -16.29 -35.61 12.53
CA THR A 313 -15.57 -34.33 12.45
C THR A 313 -16.04 -33.53 11.24
N ALA A 314 -16.11 -32.21 11.39
CA ALA A 314 -16.48 -31.31 10.31
C ALA A 314 -15.52 -30.13 10.20
N ILE A 315 -15.30 -29.67 8.97
CA ILE A 315 -14.58 -28.44 8.66
C ILE A 315 -15.61 -27.36 8.37
N LEU A 316 -15.58 -26.31 9.17
CA LEU A 316 -16.51 -25.19 9.07
C LEU A 316 -16.12 -24.25 7.91
N PRO A 317 -17.09 -23.51 7.34
CA PRO A 317 -16.86 -22.54 6.26
C PRO A 317 -16.15 -21.24 6.72
N VAL A 318 -15.16 -21.35 7.61
CA VAL A 318 -14.41 -20.22 8.16
C VAL A 318 -12.94 -20.60 8.38
N TYR A 319 -12.02 -19.67 8.11
CA TYR A 319 -10.59 -19.87 8.37
C TYR A 319 -10.23 -19.67 9.84
N ALA A 320 -9.40 -20.54 10.40
CA ALA A 320 -8.96 -20.41 11.78
C ALA A 320 -7.97 -19.25 11.92
N PHE A 321 -8.42 -18.12 12.51
CA PHE A 321 -7.61 -16.93 12.73
C PHE A 321 -7.54 -16.55 14.22
N PRO A 322 -6.46 -15.85 14.67
CA PRO A 322 -6.34 -15.39 16.04
C PRO A 322 -7.54 -14.55 16.49
N GLY A 323 -8.15 -14.95 17.61
CA GLY A 323 -9.30 -14.27 18.18
C GLY A 323 -10.66 -14.77 17.71
N GLU A 324 -10.68 -15.89 16.97
CA GLU A 324 -11.88 -16.68 16.76
C GLU A 324 -12.46 -17.18 18.09
N LYS A 325 -13.78 -17.12 18.20
CA LYS A 325 -14.57 -17.72 19.26
C LYS A 325 -15.65 -18.57 18.63
N LEU A 326 -15.65 -19.85 18.97
CA LEU A 326 -16.62 -20.82 18.52
C LEU A 326 -17.53 -21.21 19.69
N VAL A 327 -18.83 -21.15 19.47
CA VAL A 327 -19.84 -21.67 20.38
C VAL A 327 -20.66 -22.71 19.63
N GLN A 328 -20.67 -23.93 20.13
CA GLN A 328 -21.44 -25.05 19.60
C GLN A 328 -22.49 -25.46 20.64
N ASN A 329 -23.77 -25.42 20.27
CA ASN A 329 -24.89 -25.78 21.15
C ASN A 329 -24.87 -25.01 22.50
N GLY A 330 -24.42 -23.75 22.49
CA GLY A 330 -24.32 -22.91 23.69
C GLY A 330 -23.04 -23.11 24.52
N ILE A 331 -22.19 -24.08 24.17
CA ILE A 331 -20.93 -24.37 24.85
C ILE A 331 -19.77 -23.76 24.05
N SER A 332 -18.90 -23.01 24.72
CA SER A 332 -17.71 -22.44 24.08
C SER A 332 -16.69 -23.55 23.79
N GLN A 333 -16.21 -23.59 22.55
CA GLN A 333 -15.21 -24.52 22.07
C GLN A 333 -13.92 -23.78 21.73
N SER A 334 -12.78 -24.43 21.92
CA SER A 334 -11.49 -23.92 21.43
C SER A 334 -11.40 -24.20 19.93
N PRO A 335 -11.28 -23.18 19.06
CA PRO A 335 -11.15 -23.41 17.63
C PRO A 335 -9.85 -24.14 17.34
N GLN A 336 -9.92 -25.20 16.54
CA GLN A 336 -8.77 -25.94 16.06
C GLN A 336 -8.67 -25.76 14.55
N ALA A 337 -7.49 -25.47 14.03
CA ALA A 337 -7.28 -25.41 12.59
C ALA A 337 -7.16 -26.84 12.02
N ALA A 338 -7.97 -27.17 11.01
CA ALA A 338 -7.77 -28.31 10.15
C ALA A 338 -6.42 -28.15 9.45
N GLN A 339 -5.48 -29.07 9.68
CA GLN A 339 -4.11 -28.96 9.17
C GLN A 339 -4.05 -28.85 7.64
N ALA A 340 -5.01 -29.46 6.93
CA ALA A 340 -5.03 -29.56 5.48
C ALA A 340 -5.73 -28.38 4.78
N ASP A 341 -6.51 -27.56 5.48
CA ASP A 341 -7.36 -26.52 4.88
C ASP A 341 -7.24 -25.16 5.59
N GLY A 342 -6.63 -25.13 6.78
CA GLY A 342 -6.52 -23.92 7.61
C GLY A 342 -7.86 -23.41 8.15
N ALA A 343 -8.96 -24.12 7.90
CA ALA A 343 -10.29 -23.84 8.41
C ALA A 343 -10.54 -24.42 9.79
N THR A 344 -11.58 -23.95 10.46
CA THR A 344 -11.93 -24.42 11.81
C THR A 344 -12.52 -25.82 11.75
N GLN A 345 -11.90 -26.76 12.45
CA GLN A 345 -12.38 -28.12 12.64
C GLN A 345 -13.12 -28.25 13.96
N VAL A 346 -14.24 -28.98 13.94
CA VAL A 346 -15.05 -29.28 15.13
C VAL A 346 -15.52 -30.73 15.12
N ASN A 347 -15.92 -31.22 16.29
CA ASN A 347 -16.63 -32.49 16.42
C ASN A 347 -18.13 -32.21 16.38
N LEU A 348 -18.84 -32.86 15.46
CA LEU A 348 -20.30 -32.87 15.41
C LEU A 348 -20.83 -33.87 16.44
N VAL A 349 -21.96 -33.54 17.06
CA VAL A 349 -22.77 -34.52 17.81
C VAL A 349 -23.88 -35.05 16.91
N ASP A 350 -24.36 -36.25 17.20
CA ASP A 350 -25.57 -36.79 16.57
C ASP A 350 -26.76 -35.81 16.76
N GLY A 351 -27.49 -35.59 15.68
CA GLY A 351 -28.58 -34.63 15.60
C GLY A 351 -28.14 -33.20 15.37
N LYS A 352 -28.81 -32.25 16.04
CA LYS A 352 -28.76 -30.82 15.70
C LYS A 352 -27.53 -30.13 16.30
N ASN A 353 -26.70 -29.58 15.43
CA ASN A 353 -25.54 -28.76 15.79
C ASN A 353 -25.81 -27.30 15.41
N LYS A 354 -25.75 -26.40 16.40
CA LYS A 354 -25.88 -24.96 16.21
C LYS A 354 -24.54 -24.29 16.47
N PHE A 355 -24.05 -23.57 15.46
CA PHE A 355 -22.77 -22.87 15.50
C PHE A 355 -22.97 -21.37 15.57
N GLU A 356 -22.18 -20.73 16.44
CA GLU A 356 -21.97 -19.29 16.46
C GLU A 356 -20.47 -19.02 16.51
N ILE A 357 -19.96 -18.41 15.45
CA ILE A 357 -18.54 -18.17 15.21
C ILE A 357 -18.35 -16.67 15.16
N SER A 358 -17.48 -16.12 15.99
CA SER A 358 -17.18 -14.69 15.98
C SER A 358 -15.68 -14.41 16.02
N TYR A 359 -15.24 -13.33 15.37
CA TYR A 359 -13.87 -12.85 15.44
C TYR A 359 -13.79 -11.60 16.30
N ARG A 360 -12.80 -11.59 17.20
CA ARG A 360 -12.46 -10.43 18.04
C ARG A 360 -10.97 -10.20 18.00
N TYR A 361 -10.54 -8.94 18.17
CA TYR A 361 -9.12 -8.66 18.32
C TYR A 361 -8.55 -9.41 19.53
N SER A 362 -7.38 -10.03 19.31
CA SER A 362 -6.62 -10.67 20.38
C SER A 362 -6.28 -9.69 21.51
N ILE A 363 -5.91 -10.21 22.68
CA ILE A 363 -5.45 -9.36 23.79
C ILE A 363 -4.23 -8.53 23.35
N LEU A 364 -3.28 -9.17 22.65
CA LEU A 364 -2.09 -8.51 22.13
C LEU A 364 -2.43 -7.38 21.14
N ALA A 365 -3.35 -7.60 20.22
CA ALA A 365 -3.84 -6.59 19.29
C ALA A 365 -4.45 -5.39 20.05
N ARG A 366 -5.30 -5.65 21.06
CA ARG A 366 -5.92 -4.59 21.88
C ARG A 366 -4.89 -3.77 22.66
N ILE A 367 -3.86 -4.41 23.21
CA ILE A 367 -2.75 -3.71 23.87
C ILE A 367 -2.02 -2.82 22.87
N ALA A 368 -1.69 -3.34 21.68
CA ALA A 368 -1.00 -2.56 20.65
C ALA A 368 -1.80 -1.35 20.15
N TRP A 369 -3.11 -1.53 19.96
CA TRP A 369 -4.04 -0.44 19.66
C TRP A 369 -4.05 0.63 20.76
N THR A 370 -4.07 0.21 22.02
CA THR A 370 -4.06 1.13 23.17
C THR A 370 -2.76 1.93 23.23
N ILE A 371 -1.61 1.27 23.02
CA ILE A 371 -0.29 1.95 22.97
C ILE A 371 -0.25 2.94 21.80
N SER A 372 -0.71 2.55 20.61
CA SER A 372 -0.79 3.44 19.45
C SER A 372 -1.68 4.65 19.73
N LEU A 373 -2.85 4.46 20.35
CA LEU A 373 -3.77 5.54 20.71
C LEU A 373 -3.17 6.49 21.74
N ILE A 374 -2.57 5.97 22.82
CA ILE A 374 -1.89 6.81 23.83
C ILE A 374 -0.75 7.60 23.19
N THR A 375 0.05 6.96 22.33
CA THR A 375 1.14 7.61 21.59
C THR A 375 0.59 8.73 20.70
N PHE A 376 -0.53 8.50 20.02
CA PHE A 376 -1.20 9.51 19.20
C PHE A 376 -1.63 10.71 20.03
N LEU A 377 -2.27 10.49 21.18
CA LEU A 377 -2.69 11.57 22.08
C LEU A 377 -1.48 12.38 22.58
N ILE A 378 -0.41 11.72 23.03
CA ILE A 378 0.83 12.38 23.49
C ILE A 378 1.48 13.17 22.36
N PHE A 379 1.60 12.59 21.17
CA PHE A 379 2.23 13.22 20.01
C PHE A 379 1.50 14.51 19.60
N ASN A 380 0.17 14.45 19.49
CA ASN A 380 -0.66 15.61 19.14
C ASN A 380 -0.70 16.65 20.28
N GLY A 381 -0.83 16.22 21.54
CA GLY A 381 -0.78 17.12 22.69
C GLY A 381 0.52 17.92 22.76
N ASN A 382 1.66 17.27 22.50
CA ASN A 382 2.97 17.93 22.43
C ASN A 382 3.06 18.93 21.27
N MET A 383 2.44 18.63 20.12
CA MET A 383 2.38 19.60 19.01
C MET A 383 1.55 20.83 19.36
N LEU A 384 0.38 20.64 19.97
CA LEU A 384 -0.50 21.74 20.38
C LEU A 384 0.14 22.61 21.46
N TYR A 385 0.69 22.00 22.53
CA TYR A 385 1.35 22.73 23.61
C TYR A 385 2.48 23.64 23.13
N LYS A 386 3.33 23.15 22.20
CA LYS A 386 4.40 23.96 21.61
C LYS A 386 3.91 25.09 20.71
N LYS A 387 2.70 24.98 20.16
CA LYS A 387 2.08 26.04 19.36
C LYS A 387 1.57 27.15 20.27
N TYR A 388 0.91 26.81 21.39
CA TYR A 388 0.45 27.77 22.39
C TYR A 388 1.60 28.54 23.03
N LYS A 389 2.65 27.87 23.54
CA LYS A 389 3.80 28.54 24.19
C LYS A 389 4.65 29.42 23.25
N LYS A 390 4.41 29.39 21.93
CA LYS A 390 5.08 30.30 20.98
C LYS A 390 4.27 31.57 20.70
N GLN A 391 3.03 31.64 21.17
CA GLN A 391 2.14 32.80 21.01
C GLN A 391 2.15 33.71 22.25
N ASP A 392 2.63 33.20 23.39
CA ASP A 392 3.08 33.97 24.56
C ASP A 392 4.58 34.28 24.45
#